data_AF-A0A426TQP9-F1
#
_entry.id   AF-A0A426TQP9-F1
#
_cell.length_a   1.000
_cell.length_b   1.000
_cell.length_c   1.000
_cell.angle_alpha   90.00
_cell.angle_beta   90.00
_cell.angle_gamma   90.00
#
_symmetry.space_group_name_H-M   'P 1'
#
loop_
_entity.id
_entity.type
_entity.pdbx_description
1 polymer ?
#
loop_
_entity_poly.entity_id
_entity_poly.type
_entity_poly.pdbx_seq_one_letter_code
_entity_poly.pdbx_strand_id
1 'polypeptide(L)' 'MPTRIASDTTARVAQAYLEWAYLEEYLKGLGHSFEDLQAMPAEQSKMLMRDASLFASMRMSEVEARSNLIEELHGGPTPM' A
#
# COMPACT_ATOMS: atom_id res chain seq x y z
N MET A 1 19.66 19.19 16.44
CA MET A 1 19.40 18.17 15.39
C MET A 1 18.12 17.40 15.73
N PRO A 2 16.92 17.81 15.29
CA PRO A 2 15.71 17.01 15.45
C PRO A 2 14.94 16.88 14.13
N THR A 3 15.15 15.85 13.31
CA THR A 3 14.26 15.70 12.11
C THR A 3 14.19 14.33 11.44
N ARG A 4 14.89 13.29 11.92
CA ARG A 4 14.83 11.97 11.26
C ARG A 4 13.58 11.16 11.63
N ILE A 5 13.08 11.31 12.86
CA ILE A 5 11.92 10.55 13.38
C ILE A 5 10.59 11.07 12.80
N ALA A 6 10.44 12.39 12.64
CA ALA A 6 9.20 12.97 12.10
C ALA A 6 8.96 12.57 10.63
N SER A 7 10.03 12.50 9.82
CA SER A 7 9.96 12.09 8.42
C SER A 7 9.54 10.63 8.23
N ASP A 8 10.01 9.74 9.11
CA ASP A 8 9.72 8.31 9.05
C ASP A 8 8.24 8.03 9.41
N THR A 9 7.69 8.76 10.39
CA THR A 9 6.26 8.71 10.72
C THR A 9 5.38 9.14 9.55
N THR A 10 5.74 10.24 8.86
CA THR A 10 4.98 10.70 7.69
C THR A 10 5.01 9.68 6.55
N ALA A 11 6.15 9.06 6.30
CA ALA A 11 6.28 8.01 5.28
C ALA A 11 5.39 6.79 5.59
N ARG A 12 5.39 6.32 6.84
CA ARG A 12 4.51 5.19 7.25
C ARG A 12 3.03 5.54 7.15
N VAL A 13 2.64 6.76 7.49
CA VAL A 13 1.25 7.22 7.34
C VAL A 13 0.86 7.25 5.86
N ALA A 14 1.71 7.76 4.98
CA ALA A 14 1.47 7.75 3.54
C ALA A 14 1.38 6.32 2.98
N GLN A 15 2.25 5.42 3.42
CA GLN A 15 2.23 4.01 3.05
C GLN A 15 0.92 3.34 3.46
N ALA A 16 0.44 3.58 4.68
CA ALA A 16 -0.84 3.08 5.15
C ALA A 16 -2.00 3.61 4.27
N TYR A 17 -2.05 4.91 3.99
CA TYR A 17 -3.09 5.46 3.11
C TYR A 17 -3.08 4.84 1.71
N LEU A 18 -1.89 4.59 1.15
CA LEU A 18 -1.75 3.95 -0.14
C LEU A 18 -2.22 2.49 -0.11
N GLU A 19 -1.88 1.75 0.95
CA GLU A 19 -2.37 0.39 1.17
C GLU A 19 -3.91 0.37 1.22
N TRP A 20 -4.52 1.25 2.02
CA TRP A 20 -5.98 1.39 2.10
C TRP A 20 -6.62 1.69 0.74
N ALA A 21 -5.99 2.56 -0.07
CA ALA A 21 -6.48 2.88 -1.40
C ALA A 21 -6.46 1.66 -2.34
N TYR A 22 -5.40 0.84 -2.29
CA TYR A 22 -5.33 -0.38 -3.10
C TYR A 22 -6.29 -1.47 -2.64
N LEU A 23 -6.48 -1.62 -1.33
CA LEU A 23 -7.52 -2.49 -0.78
C LEU A 23 -8.90 -2.08 -1.30
N GLU A 24 -9.21 -0.78 -1.26
CA GLU A 24 -10.48 -0.24 -1.76
C GLU A 24 -10.63 -0.44 -3.28
N GLU A 25 -9.56 -0.23 -4.05
CA GLU A 25 -9.53 -0.44 -5.51
C GLU A 25 -9.88 -1.90 -5.86
N TYR A 26 -9.27 -2.86 -5.16
CA TYR A 26 -9.56 -4.28 -5.36
C TYR A 26 -11.03 -4.60 -5.10
N LEU A 27 -11.55 -4.14 -3.96
CA LEU A 27 -12.96 -4.36 -3.58
C LEU A 27 -13.90 -3.73 -4.61
N LYS A 28 -13.64 -2.48 -5.02
CA LYS A 28 -14.43 -1.78 -6.05
C LYS A 28 -14.42 -2.53 -7.38
N GLY A 29 -13.28 -3.12 -7.76
CA GLY A 29 -13.16 -3.97 -8.95
C GLY A 29 -14.07 -5.20 -8.93
N LEU A 30 -14.44 -5.67 -7.73
CA LEU A 30 -15.39 -6.76 -7.52
C LEU A 30 -16.83 -6.28 -7.23
N GLY A 31 -17.07 -4.97 -7.21
CA GLY A 31 -18.37 -4.38 -6.88
C GLY A 31 -18.67 -4.34 -5.37
N HIS A 32 -17.65 -4.40 -4.52
CA HIS A 32 -17.76 -4.34 -3.07
C HIS A 32 -17.10 -3.10 -2.47
N SER A 33 -17.52 -2.75 -1.27
CA SER A 33 -16.94 -1.72 -0.40
C SER A 33 -16.50 -2.32 0.93
N PHE A 34 -15.76 -1.54 1.73
CA PHE A 34 -15.45 -1.94 3.11
C PHE A 34 -16.68 -2.08 4.00
N GLU A 35 -17.75 -1.34 3.70
CA GLU A 35 -19.02 -1.47 4.43
C GLU A 35 -19.68 -2.82 4.13
N ASP A 36 -19.66 -3.24 2.86
CA ASP A 36 -20.17 -4.57 2.47
C ASP A 36 -19.44 -5.70 3.18
N LEU A 37 -18.12 -5.58 3.35
CA LEU A 37 -17.31 -6.57 4.08
C LEU A 37 -17.74 -6.76 5.53
N GLN A 38 -18.30 -5.73 6.19
CA GLN A 38 -18.80 -5.83 7.57
C GLN A 38 -20.15 -6.55 7.64
N ALA A 39 -20.95 -6.45 6.58
CA ALA A 39 -22.24 -7.13 6.47
C ALA A 39 -22.12 -8.59 5.97
N MET A 40 -20.97 -8.96 5.39
CA MET A 40 -20.71 -10.29 4.87
C MET A 40 -20.46 -11.34 5.96
N PRO A 41 -20.70 -12.63 5.66
CA PRO A 41 -20.23 -13.72 6.51
C PRO A 41 -18.71 -13.64 6.71
N ALA A 42 -18.27 -13.87 7.96
CA ALA A 42 -16.89 -13.67 8.37
C ALA A 42 -15.87 -14.39 7.46
N GLU A 43 -16.17 -15.60 7.00
CA GLU A 43 -15.27 -16.36 6.11
C GLU A 43 -15.15 -15.73 4.73
N GLN A 44 -16.23 -15.20 4.16
CA GLN A 44 -16.20 -14.51 2.88
C GLN A 44 -15.44 -13.19 3.00
N SER A 45 -15.69 -12.42 4.07
CA SER A 45 -14.98 -11.17 4.36
C SER A 45 -13.48 -11.40 4.53
N LYS A 46 -13.07 -12.45 5.25
CA LYS A 46 -11.66 -12.83 5.40
C LYS A 46 -11.01 -13.22 4.08
N MET A 47 -11.71 -14.00 3.25
CA MET A 47 -11.20 -14.37 1.93
C MET A 47 -10.96 -13.13 1.06
N LEU A 48 -11.95 -12.24 0.99
CA LEU A 48 -11.85 -11.04 0.17
C LEU A 48 -10.76 -10.09 0.68
N MET A 49 -10.63 -9.95 2.00
CA MET A 49 -9.57 -9.14 2.59
C MET A 49 -8.18 -9.74 2.32
N ARG A 50 -8.04 -11.07 2.38
CA ARG A 50 -6.77 -11.74 2.05
C ARG A 50 -6.36 -11.45 0.61
N ASP A 51 -7.28 -11.58 -0.33
CA ASP A 51 -6.99 -11.35 -1.75
C ASP A 51 -6.71 -9.87 -2.02
N ALA A 52 -7.45 -8.96 -1.37
CA ALA A 52 -7.19 -7.52 -1.42
C ALA A 52 -5.79 -7.17 -0.86
N SER A 53 -5.38 -7.77 0.27
CA SER A 53 -4.05 -7.56 0.85
C SER A 53 -2.93 -8.05 -0.06
N LEU A 54 -3.13 -9.19 -0.74
CA LEU A 54 -2.18 -9.68 -1.75
C LEU A 54 -2.08 -8.73 -2.93
N PHE A 55 -3.21 -8.21 -3.43
CA PHE A 55 -3.22 -7.19 -4.47
C PHE A 55 -2.48 -5.92 -4.03
N ALA A 56 -2.81 -5.36 -2.87
CA ALA A 56 -2.16 -4.16 -2.34
C ALA A 56 -0.64 -4.32 -2.20
N SER A 57 -0.19 -5.47 -1.67
CA SER A 57 1.24 -5.78 -1.55
C SER A 57 1.95 -5.79 -2.90
N MET A 58 1.32 -6.39 -3.92
CA MET A 58 1.88 -6.41 -5.29
C MET A 58 1.98 -4.99 -5.86
N ARG A 59 0.92 -4.17 -5.73
CA ARG A 59 0.91 -2.79 -6.22
C ARG A 59 1.95 -1.92 -5.51
N MET A 60 2.11 -2.09 -4.19
CA MET A 60 3.15 -1.41 -3.43
C MET A 60 4.56 -1.79 -3.88
N SER A 61 4.81 -3.09 -4.12
CA SER A 61 6.10 -3.56 -4.63
C SER A 61 6.44 -2.96 -5.99
N GLU A 62 5.44 -2.78 -6.88
CA GLU A 62 5.65 -2.07 -8.15
C GLU A 62 6.03 -0.59 -7.94
N VAL A 63 5.41 0.10 -6.99
CA VAL A 63 5.73 1.50 -6.66
C VAL A 63 7.15 1.62 -6.11
N GLU A 64 7.56 0.71 -5.23
CA GLU A 64 8.91 0.65 -4.68
C GLU A 64 9.94 0.40 -5.79
N ALA A 65 9.71 -0.60 -6.65
CA ALA A 65 10.60 -0.92 -7.76
C ALA A 65 10.78 0.27 -8.72
N ARG A 66 9.69 0.99 -9.01
CA ARG A 66 9.75 2.19 -9.87
C ARG A 66 10.47 3.35 -9.20
N SER A 67 10.26 3.55 -7.90
CA SER A 67 10.98 4.58 -7.13
C SER A 67 12.48 4.30 -7.14
N ASN A 68 12.88 3.06 -6.85
CA ASN A 68 14.27 2.63 -6.88
C ASN A 68 14.90 2.83 -8.27
N LEU A 69 14.19 2.47 -9.34
CA LEU A 69 14.67 2.71 -10.71
C LEU A 69 14.90 4.20 -11.00
N ILE A 70 13.98 5.07 -10.56
CA ILE A 70 14.13 6.53 -10.72
C ILE A 70 15.37 7.02 -9.96
N GLU A 71 15.59 6.55 -8.73
CA GLU A 71 16.77 6.90 -7.95
C GLU A 71 18.07 6.44 -8.64
N GLU A 72 18.11 5.22 -9.16
CA GLU A 72 19.24 4.70 -9.94
C GLU A 72 19.52 5.56 -11.18
N LEU A 73 18.48 5.97 -11.92
CA LEU A 73 18.61 6.83 -13.10
C LEU A 73 19.13 8.23 -12.76
N HIS A 74 18.86 8.73 -11.55
CA HIS A 74 19.34 10.04 -11.07
C HIS A 74 20.74 9.99 -10.42
N GLY A 75 21.49 8.89 -10.59
CA GLY A 75 22.87 8.75 -10.12
C GLY A 75 23.02 7.94 -8.83
N GLY A 76 21.93 7.32 -8.36
CA GLY A 76 21.88 6.53 -7.13
C GLY A 76 22.16 7.36 -5.87
N PRO A 77 22.09 6.74 -4.68
CA PRO A 77 22.66 7.35 -3.49
C PRO A 77 24.17 7.56 -3.74
N THR A 78 24.62 8.81 -3.74
CA THR A 78 26.07 9.12 -3.81
C THR A 78 26.79 8.30 -2.76
N PRO A 79 27.74 7.43 -3.13
CA PRO A 79 28.57 6.75 -2.15
C PRO A 79 29.36 7.82 -1.39
N MET A 80 29.20 7.85 -0.06
CA MET A 80 30.08 8.57 0.86
C MET A 80 31.36 7.79 1.07
#